data_AF-A0A7X3RAW4-F1
#
_entry.id   AF-A0A7X3RAW4-F1
#
_cell.length_a   1.000
_cell.length_b   1.000
_cell.length_c   1.000
_cell.angle_alpha   90.00
_cell.angle_beta   90.00
_cell.angle_gamma   90.00
#
_symmetry.space_group_name_H-M   'P 1'
#
loop_
_entity.id
_entity.type
_entity.pdbx_description
1 polymer ?
#
loop_
_entity_poly.entity_id
_entity_poly.type
_entity_poly.pdbx_seq_one_letter_code
_entity_poly.pdbx_strand_id
1 'polypeptide(L)'
;DIQHVGSTAIVGMPAKPILDIAIAVDDFEKARVCIAPLASLGYTFKGENGIPRRHYFTKGEPCTHHIHMVEATCEEWAKLILFRDCLRSDRSVAAAYAKMKTSLADRLDGDRVAYQNAKADFIEKVLQRSDE
;
A
#
# COMPACT_ATOMS: atom_id res chain seq x y z
N ASP A 1 10.52 -11.64 -1.25
CA ASP A 1 10.25 -11.19 0.13
C ASP A 1 8.76 -10.87 0.28
N ILE A 2 8.18 -11.00 1.47
CA ILE A 2 6.76 -10.71 1.75
C ILE A 2 6.67 -9.85 3.01
N GLN A 3 6.07 -8.67 2.88
CA GLN A 3 6.10 -7.62 3.91
C GLN A 3 4.70 -7.10 4.19
N HIS A 4 4.37 -6.92 5.48
CA HIS A 4 3.18 -6.16 5.89
C HIS A 4 3.49 -4.67 5.75
N VAL A 5 2.67 -3.97 4.96
CA VAL A 5 2.80 -2.54 4.66
C VAL A 5 1.47 -1.81 4.88
N GLY A 6 1.40 -0.55 4.45
CA GLY A 6 0.20 0.26 4.62
C GLY A 6 -0.03 0.69 6.07
N SER A 7 -1.21 1.27 6.32
CA SER A 7 -1.49 1.88 7.63
C SER A 7 -1.63 0.85 8.76
N THR A 8 -2.10 -0.37 8.45
CA THR A 8 -2.28 -1.42 9.44
C THR A 8 -0.95 -2.01 9.94
N ALA A 9 0.16 -1.76 9.22
CA ALA A 9 1.51 -2.14 9.65
C ALA A 9 2.10 -1.19 10.72
N ILE A 10 1.43 -0.09 11.04
CA ILE A 10 1.89 0.92 11.99
C ILE A 10 1.09 0.82 13.28
N VAL A 11 1.76 0.52 14.40
CA VAL A 11 1.10 0.34 15.70
C VAL A 11 0.40 1.64 16.12
N GLY A 12 -0.89 1.52 16.48
CA GLY A 12 -1.71 2.66 16.95
C GLY A 12 -2.21 3.59 15.83
N MET A 13 -1.94 3.29 14.57
CA MET A 13 -2.37 4.10 13.43
C MET A 13 -3.87 3.89 13.10
N PRO A 14 -4.69 4.95 13.03
CA PRO A 14 -6.06 4.84 12.54
C PRO A 14 -6.07 4.35 11.09
N ALA A 15 -6.72 3.22 10.82
CA ALA A 15 -6.71 2.59 9.51
C ALA A 15 -8.06 1.93 9.22
N LYS A 16 -8.40 1.84 7.92
CA LYS A 16 -9.45 0.91 7.49
C LYS A 16 -8.97 -0.52 7.82
N PRO A 17 -9.87 -1.46 8.17
CA PRO A 17 -9.50 -2.83 8.51
C PRO A 17 -9.15 -3.65 7.26
N ILE A 18 -8.14 -3.18 6.51
CA ILE A 18 -7.64 -3.77 5.28
C ILE A 18 -6.14 -4.01 5.46
N LEU A 19 -5.70 -5.25 5.25
CA LEU A 19 -4.29 -5.62 5.27
C LEU A 19 -3.66 -5.35 3.91
N ASP A 20 -2.66 -4.47 3.85
CA ASP A 20 -1.86 -4.26 2.64
C ASP A 20 -0.58 -5.10 2.74
N ILE A 21 -0.36 -5.98 1.77
CA ILE A 21 0.77 -6.92 1.71
C ILE A 21 1.63 -6.58 0.48
N ALA A 22 2.91 -6.31 0.68
CA ALA A 22 3.88 -6.14 -0.40
C ALA A 22 4.60 -7.46 -0.67
N ILE A 23 4.74 -7.85 -1.93
CA ILE A 23 5.47 -9.06 -2.35
C ILE A 23 6.51 -8.64 -3.39
N ALA A 24 7.79 -8.86 -3.06
CA ALA A 24 8.89 -8.69 -3.99
C ALA A 24 9.09 -9.97 -4.83
N VAL A 25 9.09 -9.80 -6.15
CA VAL A 25 9.40 -10.84 -7.15
C VAL A 25 10.63 -10.45 -7.98
N ASP A 26 11.28 -11.43 -8.61
CA ASP A 26 12.45 -11.16 -9.45
C ASP A 26 12.07 -10.65 -10.86
N ASP A 27 10.90 -11.04 -11.35
CA ASP A 27 10.46 -10.75 -12.73
C ASP A 27 8.93 -10.59 -12.77
N PHE A 28 8.47 -9.46 -13.33
CA PHE A 28 7.05 -9.13 -13.43
C PHE A 28 6.24 -10.16 -14.25
N GLU A 29 6.73 -10.61 -15.40
CA GLU A 29 5.95 -11.52 -16.26
C GLU A 29 5.91 -12.93 -15.68
N LYS A 30 7.04 -13.43 -15.16
CA LYS A 30 7.11 -14.75 -14.53
C LYS A 30 6.21 -14.83 -13.30
N ALA A 31 6.04 -13.74 -12.55
CA ALA A 31 5.17 -13.69 -11.38
C ALA A 31 3.67 -13.95 -11.70
N ARG A 32 3.25 -13.90 -12.97
CA ARG A 32 1.88 -14.25 -13.38
C ARG A 32 1.50 -15.69 -13.04
N VAL A 33 2.47 -16.59 -12.84
CA VAL A 33 2.22 -17.95 -12.34
C VAL A 33 1.52 -17.97 -10.98
N CYS A 34 1.64 -16.89 -10.19
CA CYS A 34 0.98 -16.75 -8.89
C CYS A 34 -0.51 -16.42 -8.98
N ILE A 35 -1.04 -16.05 -10.16
CA ILE A 35 -2.44 -15.63 -10.30
C ILE A 35 -3.39 -16.78 -9.96
N ALA A 36 -3.20 -17.97 -10.52
CA ALA A 36 -4.10 -19.10 -10.27
C ALA A 36 -4.05 -19.61 -8.82
N PRO A 37 -2.87 -19.79 -8.18
CA PRO A 37 -2.78 -20.11 -6.77
C PRO A 37 -3.46 -19.07 -5.86
N LEU A 38 -3.23 -17.77 -6.09
CA LEU A 38 -3.87 -16.72 -5.29
C LEU A 38 -5.40 -16.69 -5.51
N ALA A 39 -5.87 -16.94 -6.73
CA ALA A 39 -7.30 -17.07 -7.00
C ALA A 39 -7.94 -18.21 -6.21
N SER A 40 -7.27 -19.36 -6.09
CA SER A 40 -7.76 -20.49 -5.28
C SER A 40 -7.87 -20.17 -3.78
N LEU A 41 -7.11 -19.16 -3.31
CA LEU A 41 -7.17 -18.64 -1.94
C LEU A 41 -8.21 -17.51 -1.75
N GLY A 42 -8.98 -17.20 -2.80
CA GLY A 42 -10.04 -16.19 -2.79
C GLY A 42 -9.58 -14.77 -3.13
N TYR A 43 -8.40 -14.60 -3.73
CA TYR A 43 -7.95 -13.29 -4.25
C TYR A 43 -8.42 -13.07 -5.68
N THR A 44 -8.85 -11.85 -5.97
CA THR A 44 -9.20 -11.40 -7.33
C THR A 44 -8.03 -10.62 -7.90
N PHE A 45 -7.48 -11.06 -9.03
CA PHE A 45 -6.47 -10.32 -9.78
C PHE A 45 -7.09 -9.09 -10.46
N LYS A 46 -6.44 -7.93 -10.32
CA LYS A 46 -6.90 -6.63 -10.82
C LYS A 46 -5.97 -6.03 -11.88
N GLY A 47 -4.93 -6.75 -12.30
CA GLY A 47 -3.89 -6.21 -13.17
C GLY A 47 -3.05 -5.14 -12.46
N GLU A 48 -2.57 -4.18 -13.22
CA GLU A 48 -1.75 -3.06 -12.73
C GLU A 48 -2.53 -2.07 -11.86
N ASN A 49 -3.80 -1.84 -12.20
CA ASN A 49 -4.72 -0.99 -11.44
C ASN A 49 -4.13 0.40 -11.10
N GLY A 50 -3.57 1.06 -12.12
CA GLY A 50 -3.04 2.43 -12.03
C GLY A 50 -1.56 2.54 -11.61
N ILE A 51 -0.88 1.44 -11.29
CA ILE A 51 0.56 1.44 -11.02
C ILE A 51 1.25 0.51 -12.02
N PRO A 52 2.11 1.05 -12.91
CA PRO A 52 2.83 0.25 -13.91
C PRO A 52 3.62 -0.89 -13.28
N ARG A 53 3.64 -2.05 -13.95
CA ARG A 53 4.41 -3.24 -13.54
C ARG A 53 4.11 -3.73 -12.13
N ARG A 54 2.84 -3.61 -11.70
CA ARG A 54 2.32 -4.20 -10.45
C ARG A 54 1.32 -5.30 -10.75
N HIS A 55 1.40 -6.42 -10.05
CA HIS A 55 0.28 -7.36 -9.96
C HIS A 55 -0.52 -7.05 -8.70
N TYR A 56 -1.71 -6.46 -8.88
CA TYR A 56 -2.59 -6.09 -7.78
C TYR A 56 -3.66 -7.15 -7.54
N PHE A 57 -3.85 -7.54 -6.27
CA PHE A 57 -4.90 -8.47 -5.89
C PHE A 57 -5.72 -7.95 -4.71
N THR A 58 -6.99 -8.30 -4.66
CA THR A 58 -7.91 -7.95 -3.57
C THR A 58 -8.66 -9.17 -3.06
N LYS A 59 -8.98 -9.25 -1.77
CA LYS A 59 -9.79 -10.35 -1.20
C LYS A 59 -10.82 -9.83 -0.19
N GLY A 60 -11.97 -10.50 -0.15
CA GLY A 60 -13.08 -10.23 0.79
C GLY A 60 -14.19 -9.35 0.21
N GLU A 61 -15.38 -9.46 0.80
CA GLU A 61 -16.54 -8.60 0.54
C GLU A 61 -17.19 -8.24 1.89
N PRO A 62 -16.99 -7.02 2.43
CA PRO A 62 -16.15 -5.95 1.90
C PRO A 62 -14.65 -6.33 1.87
N CYS A 63 -13.85 -5.64 1.06
CA CYS A 63 -12.42 -5.92 0.91
C CYS A 63 -11.69 -5.89 2.26
N THR A 64 -10.90 -6.93 2.54
CA THR A 64 -10.11 -7.11 3.76
C THR A 64 -8.61 -7.21 3.51
N HIS A 65 -8.19 -7.53 2.28
CA HIS A 65 -6.77 -7.68 1.95
C HIS A 65 -6.44 -7.12 0.57
N HIS A 66 -5.28 -6.50 0.47
CA HIS A 66 -4.62 -6.10 -0.76
C HIS A 66 -3.26 -6.77 -0.87
N ILE A 67 -2.90 -7.19 -2.07
CA ILE A 67 -1.53 -7.60 -2.41
C ILE A 67 -0.99 -6.67 -3.48
N HIS A 68 0.18 -6.12 -3.20
CA HIS A 68 1.02 -5.33 -4.09
C HIS A 68 2.23 -6.18 -4.46
N MET A 69 2.15 -6.92 -5.56
CA MET A 69 3.25 -7.73 -6.03
C MET A 69 4.02 -6.96 -7.11
N VAL A 70 5.30 -6.71 -6.87
CA VAL A 70 6.16 -5.84 -7.69
C VAL A 70 7.58 -6.40 -7.75
N GLU A 71 8.35 -5.98 -8.75
CA GLU A 71 9.75 -6.37 -8.86
C GLU A 71 10.58 -5.82 -7.69
N ALA A 72 11.47 -6.63 -7.12
CA ALA A 72 12.25 -6.26 -5.94
C ALA A 72 13.13 -5.02 -6.15
N THR A 73 13.51 -4.75 -7.40
CA THR A 73 14.37 -3.64 -7.81
C THR A 73 13.60 -2.38 -8.21
N CYS A 74 12.26 -2.43 -8.23
CA CYS A 74 11.47 -1.29 -8.69
C CYS A 74 11.24 -0.26 -7.56
N GLU A 75 10.99 0.98 -7.98
CA GLU A 75 10.75 2.09 -7.06
C GLU A 75 9.51 1.86 -6.18
N GLU A 76 8.47 1.19 -6.68
CA GLU A 76 7.25 0.91 -5.92
C GLU A 76 7.54 0.00 -4.71
N TRP A 77 8.44 -0.98 -4.84
CA TRP A 77 8.89 -1.79 -3.71
C TRP A 77 9.55 -0.91 -2.65
N ALA A 78 10.53 -0.08 -3.05
CA ALA A 78 11.21 0.82 -2.13
C ALA A 78 10.24 1.79 -1.45
N LYS A 79 9.32 2.41 -2.20
CA LYS A 79 8.29 3.32 -1.70
C LYS A 79 7.43 2.68 -0.59
N LEU A 80 6.94 1.46 -0.81
CA LEU A 80 6.10 0.75 0.16
C LEU A 80 6.85 0.47 1.47
N ILE A 81 8.11 0.04 1.38
CA ILE A 81 8.93 -0.30 2.53
C ILE A 81 9.39 0.95 3.28
N LEU A 82 9.97 1.93 2.58
CA LEU A 82 10.47 3.17 3.17
C LEU A 82 9.35 3.94 3.86
N PHE A 83 8.19 4.10 3.21
CA PHE A 83 7.07 4.81 3.83
C PHE A 83 6.62 4.16 5.13
N ARG A 84 6.54 2.81 5.18
CA ARG A 84 6.22 2.09 6.40
C ARG A 84 7.28 2.33 7.47
N ASP A 85 8.55 2.21 7.12
CA ASP A 85 9.65 2.26 8.08
C ASP A 85 9.81 3.66 8.67
N CYS A 86 9.61 4.71 7.88
CA CYS A 86 9.60 6.09 8.36
C CYS A 86 8.46 6.39 9.33
N LEU A 87 7.27 5.85 9.09
CA LEU A 87 6.16 5.99 10.04
C LEU A 87 6.37 5.17 11.32
N ARG A 88 7.16 4.08 11.27
CA ARG A 88 7.52 3.31 12.47
C ARG A 88 8.60 4.00 13.29
N SER A 89 9.56 4.65 12.64
CA SER A 89 10.70 5.29 13.31
C SER A 89 10.38 6.69 13.83
N ASP A 90 9.48 7.44 13.17
CA ASP A 90 9.11 8.80 13.55
C ASP A 90 7.63 8.92 13.95
N ARG A 91 7.40 8.96 15.27
CA ARG A 91 6.05 9.13 15.84
C ARG A 91 5.38 10.45 15.43
N SER A 92 6.16 11.51 15.18
CA SER A 92 5.63 12.82 14.78
C SER A 92 5.05 12.76 13.37
N VAL A 93 5.73 12.07 12.45
CA VAL A 93 5.26 11.84 11.08
C VAL A 93 4.05 10.91 11.08
N ALA A 94 4.07 9.85 11.90
CA ALA A 94 2.91 8.97 12.09
C ALA A 94 1.67 9.74 12.58
N ALA A 95 1.83 10.63 13.56
CA ALA A 95 0.75 11.47 14.06
C ALA A 95 0.23 12.45 12.99
N ALA A 96 1.12 13.07 12.21
CA ALA A 96 0.73 13.94 11.10
C ALA A 96 -0.06 13.17 10.03
N TYR A 97 0.39 11.97 9.67
CA TYR A 97 -0.30 11.10 8.71
C TYR A 97 -1.68 10.66 9.22
N ALA A 98 -1.79 10.31 10.51
CA ALA A 98 -3.05 9.96 11.14
C ALA A 98 -4.05 11.13 11.08
N LYS A 99 -3.63 12.33 11.48
CA LYS A 99 -4.46 13.55 11.46
C LYS A 99 -4.96 13.87 10.06
N MET A 100 -4.06 13.80 9.07
CA MET A 100 -4.43 14.02 7.67
C MET A 100 -5.48 13.01 7.20
N LYS A 101 -5.29 11.72 7.47
CA LYS A 101 -6.24 10.68 7.06
C LYS A 101 -7.62 10.87 7.67
N THR A 102 -7.71 11.25 8.94
CA THR A 102 -8.99 11.55 9.60
C THR A 102 -9.67 12.73 8.93
N SER A 103 -8.95 13.84 8.72
CA SER A 103 -9.51 15.01 8.03
C SER A 103 -9.98 14.71 6.61
N LEU A 104 -9.25 13.87 5.86
CA LEU A 104 -9.66 13.45 4.52
C LEU A 104 -10.89 12.54 4.54
N ALA A 105 -11.00 11.64 5.54
CA ALA A 105 -12.16 10.77 5.69
C ALA A 105 -13.43 11.60 5.94
N ASP A 106 -13.33 12.64 6.76
CA ASP A 106 -14.46 13.53 7.08
C ASP A 106 -14.88 14.40 5.88
N ARG A 107 -13.92 14.83 5.05
CA ARG A 107 -14.16 15.78 3.95
C ARG A 107 -14.61 15.16 2.64
N LEU A 108 -14.21 13.92 2.37
CA LEU A 108 -14.37 13.31 1.05
C LEU A 108 -15.51 12.29 0.96
N ASP A 109 -16.23 12.05 2.05
CA ASP A 109 -17.46 11.23 2.13
C ASP A 109 -17.42 9.93 1.29
N GLY A 110 -16.30 9.23 1.33
CA GLY A 110 -16.13 7.96 0.63
C GLY A 110 -15.61 8.03 -0.82
N ASP A 111 -15.32 9.22 -1.38
CA ASP A 111 -14.63 9.35 -2.66
C ASP A 111 -13.20 8.78 -2.56
N ARG A 112 -13.04 7.57 -3.09
CA ARG A 112 -11.79 6.82 -3.04
C ARG A 112 -10.68 7.46 -3.87
N VAL A 113 -11.00 8.03 -5.03
CA VAL A 113 -10.00 8.59 -5.95
C VAL A 113 -9.47 9.89 -5.39
N ALA A 114 -10.36 10.79 -4.94
CA ALA A 114 -9.94 12.02 -4.28
C ALA A 114 -9.12 11.72 -3.02
N TYR A 115 -9.49 10.69 -2.26
CA TYR A 115 -8.78 10.28 -1.05
C TYR A 115 -7.38 9.73 -1.34
N GLN A 116 -7.20 9.00 -2.45
CA GLN A 116 -5.89 8.52 -2.88
C GLN A 116 -5.01 9.68 -3.35
N ASN A 117 -5.53 10.55 -4.20
CA ASN A 117 -4.78 11.70 -4.73
C ASN A 117 -4.35 12.66 -3.62
N ALA A 118 -5.24 12.93 -2.65
CA ALA A 118 -4.93 13.82 -1.54
C ALA A 118 -3.84 13.28 -0.58
N LYS A 119 -3.48 12.00 -0.68
CA LYS A 119 -2.36 11.42 0.07
C LYS A 119 -1.03 11.50 -0.65
N ALA A 120 -1.04 11.65 -1.98
CA ALA A 120 0.17 11.56 -2.79
C ALA A 120 1.23 12.55 -2.32
N ASP A 121 0.87 13.83 -2.17
CA ASP A 121 1.78 14.89 -1.70
C ASP A 121 2.40 14.60 -0.34
N PHE A 122 1.64 14.01 0.59
CA PHE A 122 2.17 13.67 1.92
C PHE A 122 3.14 12.50 1.83
N ILE A 123 2.79 11.47 1.08
CA ILE A 123 3.63 10.28 0.90
C ILE A 123 4.96 10.69 0.26
N GLU A 124 4.92 11.51 -0.79
CA GLU A 124 6.11 12.02 -1.47
C GLU A 124 7.02 12.81 -0.52
N LYS A 125 6.45 13.72 0.28
CA LYS A 125 7.21 14.47 1.29
C LYS A 125 7.88 13.58 2.33
N VAL A 126 7.24 12.49 2.74
CA VAL A 126 7.85 11.54 3.70
C VAL A 126 9.00 10.78 3.05
N LEU A 127 8.83 10.36 1.79
CA LEU A 127 9.86 9.64 1.05
C LEU A 127 11.10 10.51 0.81
N GLN A 128 10.93 11.78 0.43
CA GLN A 128 12.05 12.73 0.24
C GLN A 128 12.89 12.96 1.51
N ARG A 129 12.29 12.90 2.71
CA ARG A 129 13.02 13.05 3.99
C ARG A 129 13.90 11.86 4.33
N SER A 130 13.78 10.76 3.59
CA SER A 130 14.46 9.49 3.87
C SER A 130 15.67 9.27 2.97
N ASP A 131 15.85 10.15 1.98
CA ASP A 131 17.00 10.19 1.07
C ASP A 131 18.12 11.13 1.57
N GLU A 132 17.93 11.82 2.72
CA GLU A 132 18.92 12.64 3.44
C GLU A 132 19.57 11.86 4.60
#